data_AF-A0AAD8LTA2-F1
#
_entry.id   AF-A0AAD8LTA2-F1
#
_cell.length_a   1.000
_cell.length_b   1.000
_cell.length_c   1.000
_cell.angle_alpha   90.00
_cell.angle_beta   90.00
_cell.angle_gamma   90.00
#
_symmetry.space_group_name_H-M   'P 1'
#
loop_
_entity.id
_entity.type
_entity.pdbx_description
1 polymer ?
#
loop_
_entity_poly.entity_id
_entity_poly.type
_entity_poly.pdbx_seq_one_letter_code
_entity_poly.pdbx_strand_id
1 'polypeptide(L)'
;MKALFSVLLFWFLHVFPILSLLTPVTQNAEAETHMEKQWQGAGTTLSLEEVIIGRCYNYIRVVNPSVGEKNCSQIWEAFKDAFIFKDPCKVLPKDYEPFIRLTVHDVPLNKSLFWENSQLLVRRYADNTKRMMPLDGTLMGWLAEGLAWCGHPGGTGMNYKSCPTTDECEHNPAESFWRIASEAYAKLAAGVIHVMLNGSVSDGAYPVNGFFAKFELTNLIKDNILNIQIWVMDEIEGPDNESCGSKTIKLLETTLQEDGFQYTCTDNYKPVRLLQCVDFPTHHDCLCAHPLLQLSFLPSQAHLPVLFILSTSPRQPVAQSLQSQLHLCSILHSFPANFVVKFRKVSVGSDHSATAGADISFKAH
;
A
#
# COMPACT_ATOMS: atom_id res chain seq x y z
N MET A 1 56.73 37.65 -73.73
CA MET A 1 56.45 38.24 -72.40
C MET A 1 56.51 37.10 -71.38
N LYS A 2 57.64 36.47 -71.02
CA LYS A 2 58.87 36.98 -70.39
C LYS A 2 58.64 38.12 -69.39
N ALA A 3 58.85 37.76 -68.13
CA ALA A 3 59.21 38.56 -66.97
C ALA A 3 58.20 39.62 -66.52
N LEU A 4 57.56 39.36 -65.38
CA LEU A 4 57.24 40.30 -64.29
C LEU A 4 56.09 39.71 -63.48
N PHE A 5 56.35 38.81 -62.53
CA PHE A 5 55.52 38.59 -61.33
C PHE A 5 56.26 37.61 -60.40
N SER A 6 57.50 37.97 -60.05
CA SER A 6 58.34 37.22 -59.11
C SER A 6 59.21 38.19 -58.32
N VAL A 7 58.60 39.13 -57.58
CA VAL A 7 59.33 39.96 -56.57
C VAL A 7 58.47 40.36 -55.36
N LEU A 8 57.13 40.29 -55.40
CA LEU A 8 56.30 40.72 -54.26
C LEU A 8 56.07 39.65 -53.18
N LEU A 9 56.99 38.69 -53.04
CA LEU A 9 56.98 37.66 -51.99
C LEU A 9 57.95 37.98 -50.82
N PHE A 10 58.53 39.19 -50.77
CA PHE A 10 59.67 39.45 -49.87
C PHE A 10 59.59 40.71 -49.00
N TRP A 11 58.41 41.36 -48.88
CA TRP A 11 58.27 42.63 -48.15
C TRP A 11 57.10 42.67 -47.15
N PHE A 12 56.80 41.56 -46.48
CA PHE A 12 55.82 41.57 -45.39
C PHE A 12 56.25 40.83 -44.12
N LEU A 13 57.53 40.46 -44.00
CA LEU A 13 57.99 39.65 -42.86
C LEU A 13 58.85 40.34 -41.82
N HIS A 14 59.30 41.59 -41.97
CA HIS A 14 60.01 42.24 -40.86
C HIS A 14 59.77 43.75 -40.80
N VAL A 15 59.57 44.22 -39.57
CA VAL A 15 59.56 45.61 -39.08
C VAL A 15 58.18 46.29 -39.08
N PHE A 16 57.40 46.08 -38.01
CA PHE A 16 57.16 47.12 -37.00
C PHE A 16 56.57 46.53 -35.70
N PRO A 17 57.14 46.83 -34.51
CA PRO A 17 56.73 46.24 -33.23
C PRO A 17 55.72 47.11 -32.44
N ILE A 18 54.87 46.41 -31.67
CA ILE A 18 54.26 46.73 -30.35
C ILE A 18 53.61 48.11 -30.15
N LEU A 19 52.27 48.14 -30.07
CA LEU A 19 51.56 48.95 -29.06
C LEU A 19 50.20 48.31 -28.69
N SER A 20 50.22 47.63 -27.53
CA SER A 20 49.12 47.47 -26.56
C SER A 20 47.66 47.39 -27.04
N LEU A 21 47.09 46.18 -26.99
CA LEU A 21 45.80 45.92 -26.34
C LEU A 21 45.78 44.44 -25.93
N LEU A 22 46.26 44.19 -24.70
CA LEU A 22 45.85 43.03 -23.92
C LEU A 22 44.34 43.18 -23.70
N THR A 23 43.54 42.67 -24.62
CA THR A 23 42.19 42.27 -24.26
C THR A 23 42.36 40.94 -23.53
N PRO A 24 42.04 40.84 -22.22
CA PRO A 24 41.83 39.55 -21.65
C PRO A 24 40.60 39.00 -22.38
N VAL A 25 40.81 38.03 -23.26
CA VAL A 25 39.73 37.12 -23.65
C VAL A 25 39.46 36.33 -22.38
N THR A 26 38.65 36.91 -21.50
CA THR A 26 37.93 36.16 -20.48
C THR A 26 37.02 35.24 -21.27
N GLN A 27 37.52 34.04 -21.57
CA GLN A 27 36.65 32.88 -21.63
C GLN A 27 36.06 32.75 -20.23
N ASN A 28 35.00 33.53 -19.97
CA ASN A 28 33.99 33.12 -19.03
C ASN A 28 33.37 31.88 -19.68
N ALA A 29 34.04 30.74 -19.52
CA ALA A 29 33.31 29.53 -19.31
C ALA A 29 32.46 29.86 -18.08
N GLU A 30 31.21 30.25 -18.32
CA GLU A 30 30.16 30.05 -17.35
C GLU A 30 30.24 28.57 -17.02
N ALA A 31 31.02 28.25 -15.98
CA ALA A 31 30.72 27.11 -15.16
C ALA A 31 29.32 27.43 -14.64
N GLU A 32 28.31 27.06 -15.42
CA GLU A 32 27.02 26.71 -14.88
C GLU A 32 27.36 25.70 -13.79
N THR A 33 27.41 26.20 -12.56
CA THR A 33 27.15 25.37 -11.39
C THR A 33 25.75 24.84 -11.65
N HIS A 34 25.70 23.72 -12.39
CA HIS A 34 24.54 22.87 -12.52
C HIS A 34 24.31 22.39 -11.10
N MET A 35 23.59 23.21 -10.34
CA MET A 35 23.11 22.88 -9.02
C MET A 35 22.16 21.73 -9.28
N GLU A 36 22.67 20.52 -9.10
CA GLU A 36 21.97 19.27 -9.36
C GLU A 36 20.60 19.39 -8.71
N LYS A 37 19.54 19.51 -9.52
CA LYS A 37 18.20 19.81 -9.02
C LYS A 37 17.81 18.71 -8.03
N GLN A 38 17.79 19.08 -6.76
CA GLN A 38 17.48 18.19 -5.66
C GLN A 38 16.00 18.34 -5.32
N TRP A 39 15.34 17.21 -5.14
CA TRP A 39 13.92 17.12 -4.86
C TRP A 39 13.69 16.83 -3.37
N GLN A 40 12.45 17.02 -2.90
CA GLN A 40 12.08 16.77 -1.51
C GLN A 40 11.72 15.31 -1.23
N GLY A 41 11.33 14.55 -2.26
CA GLY A 41 10.98 13.15 -2.12
C GLY A 41 12.19 12.23 -2.00
N ALA A 42 11.95 11.02 -1.49
CA ALA A 42 12.97 9.98 -1.38
C ALA A 42 13.59 9.67 -2.75
N GLY A 43 14.90 9.44 -2.78
CA GLY A 43 15.59 8.97 -3.98
C GLY A 43 15.12 7.59 -4.41
N THR A 44 15.52 7.21 -5.63
CA THR A 44 15.22 5.89 -6.20
C THR A 44 15.63 4.77 -5.24
N THR A 45 14.77 3.77 -5.06
CA THR A 45 15.06 2.60 -4.23
C THR A 45 16.31 1.88 -4.75
N LEU A 46 17.23 1.53 -3.84
CA LEU A 46 18.44 0.80 -4.20
C LEU A 46 18.09 -0.58 -4.78
N SER A 47 18.84 -1.01 -5.81
CA SER A 47 18.63 -2.29 -6.49
C SER A 47 17.19 -2.45 -7.03
N LEU A 48 16.65 -1.37 -7.61
CA LEU A 48 15.27 -1.31 -8.08
C LEU A 48 14.95 -2.42 -9.09
N GLU A 49 15.89 -2.73 -9.99
CA GLU A 49 15.76 -3.81 -10.97
C GLU A 49 15.57 -5.16 -10.29
N GLU A 50 16.45 -5.49 -9.36
CA GLU A 50 16.45 -6.76 -8.64
C GLU A 50 15.18 -6.90 -7.79
N VAL A 51 14.72 -5.81 -7.16
CA VAL A 51 13.48 -5.78 -6.38
C VAL A 51 12.27 -6.05 -7.28
N ILE A 52 12.14 -5.36 -8.41
CA ILE A 52 11.00 -5.54 -9.33
C ILE A 52 11.00 -6.95 -9.94
N ILE A 53 12.15 -7.42 -10.44
CA ILE A 53 12.26 -8.76 -11.01
C ILE A 53 11.96 -9.83 -9.94
N GLY A 54 12.50 -9.68 -8.73
CA GLY A 54 12.25 -10.59 -7.61
C GLY A 54 10.77 -10.63 -7.21
N ARG A 55 10.13 -9.46 -7.10
CA ARG A 55 8.68 -9.35 -6.82
C ARG A 55 7.83 -9.96 -7.93
N CYS A 56 8.21 -9.79 -9.19
CA CYS A 56 7.51 -10.37 -10.34
C CYS A 56 7.50 -11.89 -10.26
N TYR A 57 8.67 -12.51 -10.08
CA TYR A 57 8.75 -13.97 -9.92
C TYR A 57 8.03 -14.45 -8.67
N ASN A 58 8.14 -13.73 -7.55
CA ASN A 58 7.39 -14.08 -6.35
C ASN A 58 5.88 -14.06 -6.60
N TYR A 59 5.38 -13.04 -7.32
CA TYR A 59 3.96 -12.91 -7.60
C TYR A 59 3.45 -14.05 -8.47
N ILE A 60 4.07 -14.29 -9.63
CA ILE A 60 3.58 -15.30 -10.59
C ILE A 60 3.84 -16.75 -10.16
N ARG A 61 4.71 -16.98 -9.16
CA ARG A 61 5.04 -18.33 -8.67
C ARG A 61 4.38 -18.68 -7.34
N VAL A 62 4.20 -17.71 -6.46
CA VAL A 62 3.83 -17.94 -5.06
C VAL A 62 2.53 -17.25 -4.69
N VAL A 63 2.39 -15.96 -5.02
CA VAL A 63 1.23 -15.17 -4.59
C VAL A 63 -0.01 -15.49 -5.41
N ASN A 64 0.10 -15.43 -6.73
CA ASN A 64 -1.01 -15.65 -7.64
C ASN A 64 -0.58 -16.42 -8.90
N PRO A 65 -0.38 -17.75 -8.80
CA PRO A 65 0.05 -18.58 -9.91
C PRO A 65 -0.92 -18.61 -11.10
N SER A 66 -2.20 -18.25 -10.92
CA SER A 66 -3.18 -18.27 -12.01
C SER A 66 -2.96 -17.17 -13.05
N VAL A 67 -2.14 -16.16 -12.76
CA VAL A 67 -1.71 -15.15 -13.75
C VAL A 67 -0.89 -15.77 -14.88
N GLY A 68 -0.28 -16.93 -14.63
CA GLY A 68 0.55 -17.64 -15.60
C GLY A 68 1.92 -16.98 -15.82
N GLU A 69 2.63 -17.49 -16.82
CA GLU A 69 3.97 -17.01 -17.15
C GLU A 69 3.96 -15.56 -17.64
N LYS A 70 4.88 -14.78 -17.10
CA LYS A 70 5.15 -13.39 -17.52
C LYS A 70 6.65 -13.21 -17.67
N ASN A 71 7.07 -12.44 -18.67
CA ASN A 71 8.48 -12.12 -18.86
C ASN A 71 8.87 -10.98 -17.91
N CYS A 72 9.38 -11.33 -16.72
CA CYS A 72 9.74 -10.35 -15.69
C CYS A 72 10.83 -9.37 -16.13
N SER A 73 11.80 -9.80 -16.95
CA SER A 73 12.81 -8.89 -17.51
C SER A 73 12.19 -7.89 -18.48
N GLN A 74 11.26 -8.32 -19.34
CA GLN A 74 10.56 -7.41 -20.24
C GLN A 74 9.66 -6.43 -19.49
N ILE A 75 9.00 -6.88 -18.41
CA ILE A 75 8.20 -6.02 -17.52
C ILE A 75 9.09 -4.94 -16.90
N TRP A 76 10.28 -5.32 -16.41
CA TRP A 76 11.26 -4.37 -15.88
C TRP A 76 11.68 -3.32 -16.91
N GLU A 77 12.07 -3.75 -18.12
CA GLU A 77 12.47 -2.82 -19.17
C GLU A 77 11.34 -1.83 -19.50
N ALA A 78 10.10 -2.31 -19.66
CA ALA A 78 8.95 -1.45 -19.91
C ALA A 78 8.66 -0.47 -18.76
N PHE A 79 8.89 -0.88 -17.51
CA PHE A 79 8.77 0.00 -16.34
C PHE A 79 9.85 1.08 -16.33
N LYS A 80 11.11 0.69 -16.55
CA LYS A 80 12.29 1.57 -16.54
C LYS A 80 12.22 2.61 -17.67
N ASP A 81 11.88 2.17 -18.87
CA ASP A 81 11.81 3.02 -20.08
C ASP A 81 10.79 4.15 -19.97
N ALA A 82 9.80 4.00 -19.08
CA ALA A 82 8.83 5.05 -18.83
C ALA A 82 9.47 6.33 -18.26
N PHE A 83 10.59 6.24 -17.53
CA PHE A 83 11.16 7.37 -16.79
C PHE A 83 12.69 7.59 -16.90
N ILE A 84 13.49 6.56 -17.19
CA ILE A 84 14.94 6.57 -16.93
C ILE A 84 15.74 7.67 -17.65
N PHE A 85 15.33 8.07 -18.86
CA PHE A 85 15.97 9.11 -19.66
C PHE A 85 15.03 10.28 -19.96
N LYS A 86 14.06 10.53 -19.07
CA LYS A 86 13.13 11.63 -19.17
C LYS A 86 13.36 12.64 -18.05
N ASP A 87 12.98 13.88 -18.31
CA ASP A 87 12.84 14.90 -17.28
C ASP A 87 11.90 14.36 -16.18
N PRO A 88 12.34 14.27 -14.92
CA PRO A 88 11.53 13.74 -13.83
C PRO A 88 10.21 14.49 -13.57
N CYS A 89 9.98 15.65 -14.19
CA CYS A 89 8.70 16.36 -14.14
C CYS A 89 7.93 16.36 -15.47
N LYS A 90 8.29 15.49 -16.41
CA LYS A 90 7.60 15.32 -17.70
C LYS A 90 7.31 13.86 -18.03
N VAL A 91 7.20 13.01 -17.01
CA VAL A 91 6.72 11.64 -17.18
C VAL A 91 5.20 11.68 -17.14
N LEU A 92 4.56 10.98 -18.09
CA LEU A 92 3.11 10.97 -18.24
C LEU A 92 2.55 9.57 -18.00
N PRO A 93 1.28 9.42 -17.58
CA PRO A 93 0.67 8.10 -17.37
C PRO A 93 0.83 7.17 -18.58
N LYS A 94 0.64 7.69 -19.79
CA LYS A 94 0.79 6.95 -21.06
C LYS A 94 2.17 6.32 -21.27
N ASP A 95 3.21 6.86 -20.63
CA ASP A 95 4.56 6.33 -20.75
C ASP A 95 4.68 4.92 -20.15
N TYR A 96 3.79 4.57 -19.21
CA TYR A 96 3.69 3.26 -18.60
C TYR A 96 2.71 2.31 -19.30
N GLU A 97 2.04 2.71 -20.39
CA GLU A 97 1.15 1.81 -21.15
C GLU A 97 1.81 0.48 -21.54
N PRO A 98 3.08 0.44 -22.02
CA PRO A 98 3.75 -0.83 -22.29
C PRO A 98 3.86 -1.73 -21.06
N PHE A 99 4.17 -1.15 -19.89
CA PHE A 99 4.23 -1.87 -18.62
C PHE A 99 2.84 -2.42 -18.23
N ILE A 100 1.79 -1.60 -18.33
CA ILE A 100 0.42 -2.01 -18.00
C ILE A 100 -0.01 -3.18 -18.89
N ARG A 101 0.24 -3.14 -20.21
CA ARG A 101 -0.09 -4.24 -21.12
C ARG A 101 0.58 -5.56 -20.75
N LEU A 102 1.81 -5.52 -20.23
CA LEU A 102 2.54 -6.73 -19.83
C LEU A 102 2.04 -7.30 -18.50
N THR A 103 1.61 -6.43 -17.59
CA THR A 103 1.28 -6.78 -16.20
C THR A 103 -0.21 -7.00 -15.95
N VAL A 104 -1.08 -6.53 -16.84
CA VAL A 104 -2.53 -6.73 -16.71
C VAL A 104 -2.89 -8.23 -16.66
N HIS A 105 -3.84 -8.53 -15.78
CA HIS A 105 -4.48 -9.83 -15.61
C HIS A 105 -5.85 -9.62 -14.95
N ASP A 106 -6.71 -10.64 -14.98
CA ASP A 106 -8.04 -10.55 -14.40
C ASP A 106 -8.00 -10.31 -12.88
N VAL A 107 -8.90 -9.44 -12.40
CA VAL A 107 -9.26 -9.34 -10.99
C VAL A 107 -10.50 -10.20 -10.77
N PRO A 108 -10.50 -11.17 -9.84
CA PRO A 108 -11.64 -12.05 -9.67
C PRO A 108 -12.90 -11.27 -9.25
N LEU A 109 -14.06 -11.77 -9.67
CA LEU A 109 -15.36 -11.19 -9.34
C LEU A 109 -15.49 -10.98 -7.82
N ASN A 110 -16.03 -9.82 -7.43
CA ASN A 110 -16.26 -9.44 -6.04
C ASN A 110 -14.98 -9.31 -5.17
N LYS A 111 -13.79 -9.21 -5.77
CA LYS A 111 -12.52 -9.12 -5.02
C LYS A 111 -11.87 -7.74 -5.03
N SER A 112 -12.32 -6.81 -5.87
CA SER A 112 -11.76 -5.46 -5.89
C SER A 112 -12.00 -4.74 -4.56
N LEU A 113 -10.92 -4.19 -4.00
CA LEU A 113 -10.90 -3.36 -2.80
C LEU A 113 -10.13 -2.06 -3.08
N PHE A 114 -10.86 -0.96 -3.19
CA PHE A 114 -10.34 0.40 -3.27
C PHE A 114 -10.18 0.97 -1.87
N TRP A 115 -9.40 2.03 -1.71
CA TRP A 115 -9.16 2.60 -0.39
C TRP A 115 -8.59 4.01 -0.42
N GLU A 116 -8.81 4.74 0.68
CA GLU A 116 -8.18 6.03 0.97
C GLU A 116 -7.77 6.04 2.45
N ASN A 117 -6.54 6.50 2.73
CA ASN A 117 -5.98 6.63 4.09
C ASN A 117 -6.02 5.36 4.97
N SER A 118 -6.06 4.17 4.37
CA SER A 118 -6.20 2.88 5.08
C SER A 118 -5.28 1.77 4.55
N GLN A 119 -4.21 2.12 3.82
CA GLN A 119 -3.32 1.19 3.11
C GLN A 119 -2.89 -0.03 3.94
N LEU A 120 -2.38 0.19 5.16
CA LEU A 120 -1.87 -0.89 6.00
C LEU A 120 -2.99 -1.85 6.45
N LEU A 121 -4.16 -1.31 6.78
CA LEU A 121 -5.32 -2.10 7.17
C LEU A 121 -5.86 -2.92 5.98
N VAL A 122 -5.94 -2.30 4.80
CA VAL A 122 -6.30 -2.95 3.55
C VAL A 122 -5.39 -4.14 3.25
N ARG A 123 -4.07 -3.97 3.36
CA ARG A 123 -3.09 -5.04 3.12
C ARG A 123 -3.25 -6.20 4.09
N ARG A 124 -3.39 -5.91 5.38
CA ARG A 124 -3.60 -6.94 6.41
C ARG A 124 -4.91 -7.68 6.18
N TYR A 125 -5.97 -6.97 5.76
CA TYR A 125 -7.26 -7.57 5.48
C TYR A 125 -7.24 -8.40 4.18
N ALA A 126 -6.59 -7.92 3.13
CA ALA A 126 -6.47 -8.61 1.84
C ALA A 126 -5.78 -9.98 1.96
N ASP A 127 -4.81 -10.12 2.88
CA ASP A 127 -4.05 -11.36 3.14
C ASP A 127 -3.49 -11.96 1.84
N ASN A 128 -2.60 -11.20 1.19
CA ASN A 128 -1.94 -11.59 -0.07
C ASN A 128 -2.94 -12.11 -1.12
N THR A 129 -3.98 -11.32 -1.41
CA THR A 129 -5.04 -11.60 -2.39
C THR A 129 -6.05 -12.70 -2.03
N LYS A 130 -5.88 -13.40 -0.89
CA LYS A 130 -6.80 -14.48 -0.50
C LYS A 130 -8.20 -13.96 -0.20
N ARG A 131 -8.31 -12.86 0.55
CA ARG A 131 -9.61 -12.27 0.93
C ARG A 131 -10.10 -11.29 -0.11
N MET A 132 -9.27 -10.31 -0.45
CA MET A 132 -9.54 -9.25 -1.42
C MET A 132 -8.28 -8.96 -2.23
N MET A 133 -8.44 -8.40 -3.42
CA MET A 133 -7.36 -8.02 -4.33
C MET A 133 -7.42 -6.49 -4.54
N PRO A 134 -6.84 -5.69 -3.63
CA PRO A 134 -6.61 -4.27 -3.87
C PRO A 134 -5.63 -4.05 -5.04
N LEU A 135 -5.44 -2.80 -5.48
CA LEU A 135 -4.51 -2.48 -6.57
C LEU A 135 -3.10 -3.02 -6.29
N ASP A 136 -2.57 -2.86 -5.08
CA ASP A 136 -1.27 -3.40 -4.65
C ASP A 136 -1.26 -4.94 -4.49
N GLY A 137 -2.42 -5.59 -4.60
CA GLY A 137 -2.58 -7.03 -4.73
C GLY A 137 -2.59 -7.53 -6.18
N THR A 138 -2.64 -6.65 -7.19
CA THR A 138 -2.46 -7.02 -8.61
C THR A 138 -0.99 -7.05 -8.98
N LEU A 139 -0.60 -7.73 -10.06
CA LEU A 139 0.81 -7.75 -10.50
C LEU A 139 1.34 -6.33 -10.73
N MET A 140 0.58 -5.44 -11.40
CA MET A 140 1.05 -4.07 -11.66
C MET A 140 1.33 -3.30 -10.36
N GLY A 141 0.42 -3.33 -9.39
CA GLY A 141 0.62 -2.64 -8.11
C GLY A 141 1.69 -3.30 -7.24
N TRP A 142 1.67 -4.63 -7.14
CA TRP A 142 2.62 -5.42 -6.33
C TRP A 142 4.09 -5.09 -6.64
N LEU A 143 4.41 -4.85 -7.91
CA LEU A 143 5.78 -4.55 -8.35
C LEU A 143 6.29 -3.21 -7.83
N ALA A 144 5.46 -2.17 -7.88
CA ALA A 144 5.86 -0.79 -7.58
C ALA A 144 5.60 -0.35 -6.14
N GLU A 145 4.81 -1.14 -5.41
CA GLU A 145 4.32 -0.79 -4.09
C GLU A 145 5.44 -0.53 -3.06
N GLY A 146 5.39 0.64 -2.41
CA GLY A 146 6.37 1.06 -1.41
C GLY A 146 7.75 1.39 -1.97
N LEU A 147 7.88 1.53 -3.29
CA LEU A 147 9.12 1.92 -3.97
C LEU A 147 9.10 3.41 -4.34
N ALA A 148 10.27 3.99 -4.50
CA ALA A 148 10.48 5.31 -5.08
C ALA A 148 11.39 5.18 -6.30
N TRP A 149 11.13 5.96 -7.36
CA TRP A 149 11.95 5.93 -8.57
C TRP A 149 11.82 7.21 -9.39
N CYS A 150 12.93 7.62 -9.98
CA CYS A 150 12.95 8.66 -10.99
C CYS A 150 14.27 8.66 -11.76
N GLY A 151 14.25 9.26 -12.95
CA GLY A 151 15.45 9.52 -13.73
C GLY A 151 16.29 10.65 -13.11
N HIS A 152 17.54 10.74 -13.53
CA HIS A 152 18.38 11.88 -13.22
C HIS A 152 18.03 13.07 -14.12
N PRO A 153 17.89 14.30 -13.61
CA PRO A 153 17.61 15.47 -14.45
C PRO A 153 18.60 15.67 -15.61
N GLY A 154 19.85 15.26 -15.43
CA GLY A 154 20.89 15.28 -16.47
C GLY A 154 20.88 14.07 -17.44
N GLY A 155 19.90 13.16 -17.34
CA GLY A 155 19.76 12.02 -18.25
C GLY A 155 20.81 10.91 -18.08
N THR A 156 21.52 10.85 -16.96
CA THR A 156 22.63 9.91 -16.73
C THR A 156 22.22 8.57 -16.12
N GLY A 157 20.92 8.30 -15.95
CA GLY A 157 20.39 7.08 -15.33
C GLY A 157 19.42 7.40 -14.19
N MET A 158 19.42 6.58 -13.14
CA MET A 158 18.53 6.76 -11.98
C MET A 158 19.03 7.85 -11.03
N ASN A 159 18.11 8.56 -10.39
CA ASN A 159 18.44 9.48 -9.31
C ASN A 159 18.21 8.81 -7.95
N TYR A 160 19.29 8.38 -7.30
CA TYR A 160 19.26 7.78 -5.97
C TYR A 160 19.26 8.79 -4.81
N LYS A 161 19.47 10.09 -5.09
CA LYS A 161 19.52 11.12 -4.05
C LYS A 161 18.12 11.60 -3.64
N SER A 162 17.28 11.90 -4.63
CA SER A 162 15.94 12.46 -4.41
C SER A 162 15.07 12.31 -5.66
N CYS A 163 13.75 12.25 -5.47
CA CYS A 163 12.76 12.26 -6.55
C CYS A 163 11.67 13.31 -6.30
N PRO A 164 11.08 13.88 -7.37
CA PRO A 164 10.04 14.89 -7.23
C PRO A 164 8.81 14.35 -6.50
N THR A 165 8.27 15.14 -5.58
CA THR A 165 6.95 14.91 -5.00
C THR A 165 5.84 15.40 -5.94
N THR A 166 4.59 15.00 -5.66
CA THR A 166 3.42 15.51 -6.40
C THR A 166 3.25 17.02 -6.24
N ASP A 167 3.60 17.59 -5.08
CA ASP A 167 3.58 19.05 -4.85
C ASP A 167 4.64 19.79 -5.67
N GLU A 168 5.81 19.17 -5.88
CA GLU A 168 6.88 19.75 -6.71
C GLU A 168 6.54 19.67 -8.21
N CYS A 169 5.98 18.55 -8.67
CA CYS A 169 5.41 18.45 -10.01
C CYS A 169 4.43 17.28 -10.15
N GLU A 170 3.29 17.57 -10.78
CA GLU A 170 2.22 16.61 -11.03
C GLU A 170 2.63 15.49 -12.00
N HIS A 171 3.46 15.80 -13.00
CA HIS A 171 3.93 14.84 -14.01
C HIS A 171 5.24 14.15 -13.60
N ASN A 172 5.26 13.62 -12.38
CA ASN A 172 6.38 12.84 -11.87
C ASN A 172 6.19 11.32 -12.14
N PRO A 173 7.26 10.50 -12.07
CA PRO A 173 7.20 9.09 -12.44
C PRO A 173 6.25 8.27 -11.57
N ALA A 174 6.23 8.50 -10.26
CA ALA A 174 5.42 7.73 -9.32
C ALA A 174 3.94 8.10 -9.41
N GLU A 175 3.62 9.39 -9.41
CA GLU A 175 2.27 9.92 -9.60
C GLU A 175 1.68 9.45 -10.93
N SER A 176 2.44 9.55 -12.02
CA SER A 176 2.00 9.10 -13.34
C SER A 176 1.75 7.60 -13.41
N PHE A 177 2.60 6.81 -12.75
CA PHE A 177 2.43 5.36 -12.65
C PHE A 177 1.14 5.01 -11.91
N TRP A 178 0.92 5.57 -10.73
CA TRP A 178 -0.25 5.25 -9.93
C TRP A 178 -1.54 5.69 -10.63
N ARG A 179 -1.52 6.79 -11.39
CA ARG A 179 -2.67 7.22 -12.19
C ARG A 179 -3.10 6.15 -13.19
N ILE A 180 -2.19 5.70 -14.08
CA ILE A 180 -2.56 4.70 -15.09
C ILE A 180 -2.86 3.34 -14.46
N ALA A 181 -2.19 2.97 -13.35
CA ALA A 181 -2.46 1.72 -12.64
C ALA A 181 -3.85 1.73 -11.99
N SER A 182 -4.24 2.83 -11.35
CA SER A 182 -5.59 3.05 -10.78
C SER A 182 -6.66 3.00 -11.86
N GLU A 183 -6.47 3.69 -12.99
CA GLU A 183 -7.41 3.63 -14.12
C GLU A 183 -7.56 2.21 -14.68
N ALA A 184 -6.43 1.50 -14.86
CA ALA A 184 -6.43 0.13 -15.35
C ALA A 184 -7.15 -0.82 -14.38
N TYR A 185 -6.89 -0.68 -13.08
CA TYR A 185 -7.51 -1.50 -12.04
C TYR A 185 -9.02 -1.26 -11.92
N ALA A 186 -9.46 0.00 -12.00
CA ALA A 186 -10.88 0.33 -12.00
C ALA A 186 -11.64 -0.30 -13.17
N LYS A 187 -11.02 -0.34 -14.37
CA LYS A 187 -11.60 -0.99 -15.56
C LYS A 187 -11.73 -2.50 -15.43
N LEU A 188 -10.93 -3.14 -14.57
CA LEU A 188 -10.98 -4.58 -14.30
C LEU A 188 -11.99 -4.95 -13.22
N ALA A 189 -12.48 -3.97 -12.45
CA ALA A 189 -13.37 -4.23 -11.33
C ALA A 189 -14.75 -4.71 -11.80
N ALA A 190 -15.26 -5.76 -11.16
CA ALA A 190 -16.54 -6.36 -11.51
C ALA A 190 -17.24 -6.99 -10.30
N GLY A 191 -18.58 -7.00 -10.36
CA GLY A 191 -19.44 -7.52 -9.31
C GLY A 191 -19.62 -6.52 -8.16
N VAL A 192 -19.52 -7.02 -6.93
CA VAL A 192 -19.54 -6.21 -5.72
C VAL A 192 -18.13 -5.69 -5.46
N ILE A 193 -17.93 -4.38 -5.57
CA ILE A 193 -16.65 -3.75 -5.24
C ILE A 193 -16.69 -3.19 -3.83
N HIS A 194 -15.53 -3.08 -3.20
CA HIS A 194 -15.40 -2.61 -1.82
C HIS A 194 -14.53 -1.37 -1.76
N VAL A 195 -14.83 -0.43 -0.87
CA VAL A 195 -14.06 0.80 -0.66
C VAL A 195 -13.81 0.94 0.85
N MET A 196 -12.56 0.87 1.28
CA MET A 196 -12.19 1.04 2.68
C MET A 196 -11.68 2.46 2.93
N LEU A 197 -12.45 3.24 3.68
CA LEU A 197 -12.14 4.62 4.03
C LEU A 197 -11.80 4.72 5.51
N ASN A 198 -10.97 5.67 5.88
CA ASN A 198 -10.60 5.91 7.28
C ASN A 198 -11.48 7.03 7.86
N GLY A 199 -12.37 6.69 8.80
CA GLY A 199 -13.28 7.64 9.47
C GLY A 199 -12.59 8.53 10.51
N SER A 200 -11.35 8.19 10.90
CA SER A 200 -10.57 8.90 11.90
C SER A 200 -9.63 9.98 11.35
N VAL A 201 -9.56 10.17 10.03
CA VAL A 201 -8.74 11.25 9.44
C VAL A 201 -9.39 12.61 9.65
N SER A 202 -8.57 13.65 9.87
CA SER A 202 -9.08 15.01 10.12
C SER A 202 -9.66 15.69 8.89
N ASP A 203 -9.12 15.34 7.71
CA ASP A 203 -9.32 16.10 6.47
C ASP A 203 -10.44 15.51 5.59
N GLY A 204 -11.24 14.59 6.16
CA GLY A 204 -12.35 13.92 5.52
C GLY A 204 -11.98 12.52 4.98
N ALA A 205 -12.88 11.57 5.17
CA ALA A 205 -12.65 10.17 4.83
C ALA A 205 -12.67 9.93 3.29
N TYR A 206 -13.35 10.79 2.53
CA TYR A 206 -13.38 10.79 1.07
C TYR A 206 -12.72 12.06 0.48
N PRO A 207 -11.43 12.00 0.11
CA PRO A 207 -10.74 13.11 -0.53
C PRO A 207 -11.20 13.28 -1.99
N VAL A 208 -11.91 14.37 -2.29
CA VAL A 208 -12.43 14.67 -3.66
C VAL A 208 -11.33 14.83 -4.72
N ASN A 209 -10.11 15.14 -4.29
CA ASN A 209 -8.93 15.25 -5.15
C ASN A 209 -8.01 14.01 -5.09
N GLY A 210 -8.45 12.94 -4.40
CA GLY A 210 -7.72 11.69 -4.25
C GLY A 210 -7.76 10.79 -5.49
N PHE A 211 -7.01 9.70 -5.44
CA PHE A 211 -6.93 8.74 -6.55
C PHE A 211 -8.27 8.06 -6.79
N PHE A 212 -8.94 7.66 -5.70
CA PHE A 212 -10.23 7.00 -5.80
C PHE A 212 -11.26 7.87 -6.52
N ALA A 213 -11.36 9.14 -6.13
CA ALA A 213 -12.29 10.09 -6.72
C ALA A 213 -11.97 10.39 -8.20
N LYS A 214 -10.70 10.68 -8.53
CA LYS A 214 -10.32 11.22 -9.84
C LYS A 214 -10.07 10.17 -10.92
N PHE A 215 -9.47 9.05 -10.55
CA PHE A 215 -8.93 8.08 -11.52
C PHE A 215 -9.60 6.71 -11.43
N GLU A 216 -10.16 6.35 -10.28
CA GLU A 216 -10.76 5.02 -10.11
C GLU A 216 -12.27 5.05 -10.32
N LEU A 217 -13.00 5.85 -9.56
CA LEU A 217 -14.46 5.95 -9.64
C LEU A 217 -14.94 6.30 -11.06
N THR A 218 -14.26 7.27 -11.69
CA THR A 218 -14.56 7.72 -13.07
C THR A 218 -14.27 6.68 -14.15
N ASN A 219 -13.49 5.64 -13.84
CA ASN A 219 -13.09 4.59 -14.77
C ASN A 219 -13.77 3.24 -14.49
N LEU A 220 -14.67 3.16 -13.50
CA LEU A 220 -15.50 1.98 -13.27
C LEU A 220 -16.43 1.73 -14.48
N ILE A 221 -16.48 0.48 -14.95
CA ILE A 221 -17.41 0.08 -16.01
C ILE A 221 -18.76 -0.24 -15.37
N LYS A 222 -19.68 0.73 -15.40
CA LYS A 222 -20.98 0.66 -14.72
C LYS A 222 -21.72 -0.67 -14.89
N ASP A 223 -21.79 -1.18 -16.12
CA ASP A 223 -22.52 -2.43 -16.43
C ASP A 223 -21.89 -3.68 -15.78
N ASN A 224 -20.63 -3.61 -15.36
CA ASN A 224 -19.95 -4.68 -14.64
C ASN A 224 -20.12 -4.59 -13.12
N ILE A 225 -20.63 -3.48 -12.58
CA ILE A 225 -20.73 -3.24 -11.14
C ILE A 225 -22.13 -3.54 -10.64
N LEU A 226 -22.23 -4.47 -9.68
CA LEU A 226 -23.48 -4.84 -9.03
C LEU A 226 -23.80 -3.95 -7.83
N ASN A 227 -22.80 -3.66 -7.00
CA ASN A 227 -22.94 -2.83 -5.80
C ASN A 227 -21.57 -2.32 -5.34
N ILE A 228 -21.54 -1.12 -4.78
CA ILE A 228 -20.35 -0.53 -4.13
C ILE A 228 -20.54 -0.59 -2.62
N GLN A 229 -19.72 -1.39 -1.93
CA GLN A 229 -19.73 -1.48 -0.46
C GLN A 229 -18.67 -0.55 0.14
N ILE A 230 -19.11 0.52 0.80
CA ILE A 230 -18.24 1.45 1.52
C ILE A 230 -18.10 0.95 2.95
N TRP A 231 -16.86 0.81 3.41
CA TRP A 231 -16.51 0.48 4.80
C TRP A 231 -15.77 1.68 5.39
N VAL A 232 -16.43 2.41 6.27
CA VAL A 232 -15.81 3.52 7.01
C VAL A 232 -15.25 2.92 8.30
N MET A 233 -13.92 2.88 8.39
CA MET A 233 -13.21 2.24 9.50
C MET A 233 -12.62 3.30 10.42
N ASP A 234 -12.99 3.28 11.70
CA ASP A 234 -12.38 4.13 12.71
C ASP A 234 -11.22 3.41 13.38
N GLU A 235 -10.20 4.16 13.75
CA GLU A 235 -9.13 3.67 14.63
C GLU A 235 -9.70 3.37 16.02
N ILE A 236 -9.23 2.30 16.67
CA ILE A 236 -9.78 1.83 17.96
C ILE A 236 -9.72 2.92 19.04
N GLU A 237 -8.59 3.62 19.14
CA GLU A 237 -8.35 4.71 20.08
C GLU A 237 -8.39 6.10 19.41
N GLY A 238 -8.79 6.14 18.14
CA GLY A 238 -8.86 7.38 17.37
C GLY A 238 -10.21 8.09 17.49
N PRO A 239 -10.29 9.32 16.97
CA PRO A 239 -11.56 10.02 16.87
C PRO A 239 -12.46 9.38 15.81
N ASP A 240 -13.76 9.44 16.00
CA ASP A 240 -14.77 9.26 14.95
C ASP A 240 -15.03 10.65 14.34
N ASN A 241 -14.33 10.98 13.26
CA ASN A 241 -14.47 12.28 12.59
C ASN A 241 -15.58 12.25 11.53
N GLU A 242 -15.74 11.11 10.84
CA GLU A 242 -16.77 10.86 9.84
C GLU A 242 -17.23 9.41 9.88
N SER A 243 -18.56 9.23 9.89
CA SER A 243 -19.26 7.96 9.71
C SER A 243 -20.10 8.00 8.42
N CYS A 244 -20.73 6.89 8.07
CA CYS A 244 -21.69 6.77 6.98
C CYS A 244 -22.76 7.88 7.01
N GLY A 245 -23.08 8.44 5.85
CA GLY A 245 -24.03 9.54 5.72
C GLY A 245 -23.56 10.91 6.23
N SER A 246 -22.29 11.06 6.63
CA SER A 246 -21.75 12.34 7.13
C SER A 246 -20.75 12.99 6.17
N LYS A 247 -20.67 14.33 6.17
CA LYS A 247 -19.64 15.14 5.49
C LYS A 247 -19.17 14.60 4.13
N THR A 248 -17.90 14.21 3.98
CA THR A 248 -17.34 13.76 2.69
C THR A 248 -17.84 12.37 2.30
N ILE A 249 -18.18 11.51 3.26
CA ILE A 249 -18.88 10.24 2.98
C ILE A 249 -20.25 10.51 2.35
N LYS A 250 -21.01 11.48 2.85
CA LYS A 250 -22.30 11.86 2.24
C LYS A 250 -22.14 12.38 0.81
N LEU A 251 -21.05 13.11 0.55
CA LEU A 251 -20.71 13.54 -0.79
C LEU A 251 -20.45 12.33 -1.71
N LEU A 252 -19.62 11.38 -1.28
CA LEU A 252 -19.39 10.13 -2.03
C LEU A 252 -20.69 9.39 -2.32
N GLU A 253 -21.51 9.16 -1.31
CA GLU A 253 -22.82 8.50 -1.46
C GLU A 253 -23.70 9.19 -2.51
N THR A 254 -23.73 10.52 -2.49
CA THR A 254 -24.50 11.33 -3.44
C THR A 254 -23.93 11.18 -4.86
N THR A 255 -22.60 11.26 -5.02
CA THR A 255 -21.94 11.04 -6.31
C THR A 255 -22.23 9.64 -6.86
N LEU A 256 -22.13 8.60 -6.05
CA LEU A 256 -22.46 7.23 -6.47
C LEU A 256 -23.92 7.10 -6.92
N GLN A 257 -24.84 7.74 -6.19
CA GLN A 257 -26.26 7.75 -6.54
C GLN A 257 -26.52 8.49 -7.86
N GLU A 258 -25.89 9.65 -8.06
CA GLU A 258 -26.01 10.47 -9.28
C GLU A 258 -25.44 9.75 -10.51
N ASP A 259 -24.32 9.05 -10.35
CA ASP A 259 -23.72 8.19 -11.38
C ASP A 259 -24.51 6.90 -11.60
N GLY A 260 -25.53 6.64 -10.77
CA GLY A 260 -26.47 5.54 -10.87
C GLY A 260 -25.88 4.19 -10.46
N PHE A 261 -24.92 4.18 -9.55
CA PHE A 261 -24.45 2.98 -8.87
C PHE A 261 -25.38 2.62 -7.70
N GLN A 262 -25.54 1.32 -7.47
CA GLN A 262 -26.05 0.83 -6.19
C GLN A 262 -24.91 0.89 -5.17
N TYR A 263 -25.20 1.35 -3.96
CA TYR A 263 -24.20 1.40 -2.90
C TYR A 263 -24.79 1.04 -1.54
N THR A 264 -23.90 0.61 -0.65
CA THR A 264 -24.18 0.41 0.78
C THR A 264 -23.01 0.93 1.59
N CYS A 265 -23.27 1.65 2.68
CA CYS A 265 -22.23 2.11 3.60
C CYS A 265 -22.34 1.37 4.94
N THR A 266 -21.20 0.99 5.53
CA THR A 266 -21.13 0.32 6.83
C THR A 266 -19.99 0.89 7.65
N ASP A 267 -20.32 1.44 8.81
CA ASP A 267 -19.32 1.85 9.81
C ASP A 267 -18.74 0.61 10.51
N ASN A 268 -17.43 0.64 10.72
CA ASN A 268 -16.67 -0.36 11.47
C ASN A 268 -17.01 -1.80 11.07
N TYR A 269 -16.91 -2.08 9.76
CA TYR A 269 -17.23 -3.38 9.17
C TYR A 269 -16.60 -4.53 9.96
N LYS A 270 -17.45 -5.40 10.54
CA LYS A 270 -17.07 -6.32 11.62
C LYS A 270 -15.82 -7.17 11.36
N PRO A 271 -15.64 -7.81 10.19
CA PRO A 271 -14.42 -8.57 9.91
C PRO A 271 -13.14 -7.74 9.97
N VAL A 272 -13.19 -6.48 9.52
CA VAL A 272 -12.05 -5.55 9.57
C VAL A 272 -11.87 -5.00 10.99
N ARG A 273 -12.97 -4.70 11.70
CA ARG A 273 -12.92 -4.29 13.12
C ARG A 273 -12.27 -5.35 14.00
N LEU A 274 -12.60 -6.64 13.78
CA LEU A 274 -11.96 -7.76 14.47
C LEU A 274 -10.45 -7.82 14.22
N LEU A 275 -10.02 -7.48 13.00
CA LEU A 275 -8.59 -7.41 12.65
C LEU A 275 -7.89 -6.25 13.37
N GLN A 276 -8.52 -5.07 13.47
CA GLN A 276 -7.98 -3.95 14.25
C GLN A 276 -7.86 -4.34 15.73
N CYS A 277 -8.86 -5.05 16.28
CA CYS A 277 -8.86 -5.50 17.67
C CYS A 277 -7.75 -6.49 18.04
N VAL A 278 -7.03 -7.07 17.08
CA VAL A 278 -5.84 -7.91 17.36
C VAL A 278 -4.77 -7.11 18.11
N ASP A 279 -4.62 -5.82 17.79
CA ASP A 279 -3.64 -4.93 18.43
C ASP A 279 -4.21 -4.25 19.69
N PHE A 280 -5.53 -4.32 19.92
CA PHE A 280 -6.23 -3.67 21.04
C PHE A 280 -7.19 -4.62 21.80
N PRO A 281 -6.71 -5.80 22.28
CA PRO A 281 -7.59 -6.86 22.78
C PRO A 281 -8.35 -6.50 24.07
N THR A 282 -7.91 -5.49 24.80
CA THR A 282 -8.54 -5.04 26.06
C THR A 282 -9.37 -3.77 25.90
N HIS A 283 -9.40 -3.17 24.71
CA HIS A 283 -10.21 -1.99 24.46
C HIS A 283 -11.70 -2.35 24.51
N HIS A 284 -12.54 -1.45 25.03
CA HIS A 284 -13.95 -1.73 25.28
C HIS A 284 -14.72 -2.16 24.01
N ASP A 285 -14.40 -1.56 22.86
CA ASP A 285 -14.96 -1.93 21.55
C ASP A 285 -14.51 -3.30 21.02
N CYS A 286 -13.46 -3.86 21.61
CA CYS A 286 -12.84 -5.12 21.21
C CYS A 286 -13.15 -6.26 22.18
N LEU A 287 -13.89 -5.99 23.26
CA LEU A 287 -14.28 -7.02 24.21
C LEU A 287 -15.28 -7.98 23.54
N CYS A 288 -14.91 -9.27 23.46
CA CYS A 288 -15.84 -10.31 23.07
C CYS A 288 -16.98 -10.36 24.10
N ALA A 289 -18.19 -9.94 23.73
CA ALA A 289 -19.39 -10.12 24.54
C ALA A 289 -19.77 -11.61 24.55
N HIS A 290 -19.18 -12.41 25.44
CA HIS A 290 -19.65 -13.77 25.69
C HIS A 290 -20.40 -13.83 27.03
N PRO A 291 -21.68 -14.26 27.07
CA PRO A 291 -22.45 -14.43 28.31
C PRO A 291 -21.84 -15.41 29.34
N LEU A 292 -20.79 -16.15 28.99
CA LEU A 292 -20.18 -17.20 29.82
C LEU A 292 -18.88 -16.76 30.51
N LEU A 293 -18.34 -15.57 30.20
CA LEU A 293 -17.16 -15.02 30.88
C LEU A 293 -17.52 -14.10 32.07
N GLN A 294 -18.81 -13.85 32.34
CA GLN A 294 -19.24 -13.03 33.47
C GLN A 294 -19.09 -13.70 34.85
N LEU A 295 -18.65 -14.96 34.94
CA LEU A 295 -18.63 -15.71 36.19
C LEU A 295 -17.29 -15.75 36.96
N SER A 296 -16.24 -15.03 36.55
CA SER A 296 -14.95 -15.07 37.26
C SER A 296 -14.50 -13.77 37.94
N PHE A 297 -15.33 -12.72 37.97
CA PHE A 297 -15.03 -11.49 38.73
C PHE A 297 -16.12 -11.18 39.75
N LEU A 298 -16.32 -12.09 40.70
CA LEU A 298 -16.86 -11.72 42.01
C LEU A 298 -15.68 -11.67 42.99
N PRO A 299 -15.41 -10.54 43.67
CA PRO A 299 -14.42 -10.52 44.73
C PRO A 299 -14.99 -11.35 45.89
N SER A 300 -14.44 -12.56 46.09
CA SER A 300 -14.74 -13.35 47.27
C SER A 300 -14.20 -12.61 48.50
N GLN A 301 -15.07 -11.87 49.19
CA GLN A 301 -14.87 -11.54 50.60
C GLN A 301 -14.93 -12.85 51.39
N ALA A 302 -13.77 -13.42 51.67
CA ALA A 302 -13.60 -14.39 52.75
C ALA A 302 -12.20 -14.23 53.32
N HIS A 303 -12.13 -13.59 54.48
CA HIS A 303 -10.98 -13.64 55.36
C HIS A 303 -10.69 -15.09 55.76
N LEU A 304 -9.45 -15.53 55.56
CA LEU A 304 -8.71 -16.41 56.47
C LEU A 304 -7.22 -16.46 56.03
N PRO A 305 -6.26 -16.39 56.96
CA PRO A 305 -4.85 -16.28 56.62
C PRO A 305 -4.28 -17.68 56.38
N VAL A 306 -3.76 -17.94 55.19
CA VAL A 306 -2.85 -19.07 54.97
C VAL A 306 -1.54 -18.51 54.45
N LEU A 307 -0.54 -18.63 55.31
CA LEU A 307 0.85 -18.29 55.09
C LEU A 307 1.40 -19.15 53.94
N PHE A 308 1.58 -18.57 52.76
CA PHE A 308 2.41 -19.17 51.71
C PHE A 308 3.78 -18.49 51.71
N ILE A 309 4.78 -19.28 52.10
CA ILE A 309 6.20 -18.94 52.02
C ILE A 309 6.57 -18.77 50.55
N LEU A 310 7.17 -17.63 50.24
CA LEU A 310 7.73 -17.29 48.93
C LEU A 310 8.79 -18.31 48.53
N SER A 311 8.59 -18.97 47.39
CA SER A 311 9.67 -19.51 46.57
C SER A 311 9.59 -18.83 45.20
N THR A 312 10.67 -18.14 44.89
CA THR A 312 10.86 -17.26 43.74
C THR A 312 11.01 -18.05 42.44
N SER A 313 10.19 -17.75 41.42
CA SER A 313 10.58 -17.87 40.02
C SER A 313 9.77 -16.89 39.15
N PRO A 314 10.40 -15.95 38.44
CA PRO A 314 9.70 -14.94 37.65
C PRO A 314 9.65 -15.36 36.18
N ARG A 315 8.43 -15.57 35.63
CA ARG A 315 7.99 -15.26 34.24
C ARG A 315 6.83 -16.18 33.83
N GLN A 316 5.87 -15.59 33.10
CA GLN A 316 4.79 -16.23 32.33
C GLN A 316 3.54 -16.75 33.10
N PRO A 317 2.58 -15.86 33.39
CA PRO A 317 1.16 -16.26 33.36
C PRO A 317 0.33 -15.54 32.28
N VAL A 318 0.76 -14.37 31.81
CA VAL A 318 -0.09 -13.48 30.99
C VAL A 318 -0.19 -13.93 29.53
N ALA A 319 0.90 -14.43 28.94
CA ALA A 319 0.95 -14.78 27.52
C ALA A 319 0.09 -16.01 27.15
N GLN A 320 0.04 -17.03 28.01
CA GLN A 320 -0.78 -18.24 27.76
C GLN A 320 -2.29 -17.95 27.88
N SER A 321 -2.68 -16.96 28.70
CA SER A 321 -4.07 -16.55 28.85
C SER A 321 -4.61 -15.87 27.60
N LEU A 322 -3.86 -14.92 27.01
CA LEU A 322 -4.30 -14.18 25.81
C LEU A 322 -4.44 -15.09 24.58
N GLN A 323 -3.47 -15.99 24.37
CA GLN A 323 -3.48 -16.88 23.21
C GLN A 323 -4.65 -17.88 23.28
N SER A 324 -5.04 -18.29 24.49
CA SER A 324 -6.21 -19.13 24.73
C SER A 324 -7.53 -18.38 24.48
N GLN A 325 -7.62 -17.09 24.85
CA GLN A 325 -8.82 -16.28 24.63
C GLN A 325 -9.07 -15.95 23.15
N LEU A 326 -8.01 -15.64 22.39
CA LEU A 326 -8.11 -15.44 20.93
C LEU A 326 -8.49 -16.73 20.19
N HIS A 327 -7.97 -17.88 20.65
CA HIS A 327 -8.38 -19.18 20.10
C HIS A 327 -9.86 -19.50 20.40
N LEU A 328 -10.35 -19.12 21.58
CA LEU A 328 -11.76 -19.30 21.95
C LEU A 328 -12.70 -18.39 21.15
N CYS A 329 -12.37 -17.10 20.97
CA CYS A 329 -13.22 -16.22 20.14
C CYS A 329 -13.26 -16.66 18.66
N SER A 330 -12.15 -17.15 18.10
CA SER A 330 -12.11 -17.68 16.72
C SER A 330 -12.90 -18.98 16.54
N ILE A 331 -12.85 -19.89 17.52
CA ILE A 331 -13.64 -21.14 17.50
C ILE A 331 -15.15 -20.84 17.61
N LEU A 332 -15.56 -19.90 18.46
CA LEU A 332 -16.98 -19.61 18.72
C LEU A 332 -17.66 -18.85 17.57
N HIS A 333 -16.93 -18.05 16.79
CA HIS A 333 -17.45 -17.39 15.58
C HIS A 333 -17.71 -18.35 14.40
N SER A 334 -17.23 -19.59 14.47
CA SER A 334 -17.36 -20.58 13.38
C SER A 334 -18.64 -21.43 13.45
N PHE A 335 -19.49 -21.26 14.48
CA PHE A 335 -20.71 -22.06 14.66
C PHE A 335 -21.98 -21.19 14.71
N PRO A 336 -23.09 -21.62 14.10
CA PRO A 336 -24.38 -20.94 14.25
C PRO A 336 -24.90 -21.05 15.70
N ALA A 337 -25.72 -20.08 16.10
CA ALA A 337 -26.12 -19.76 17.49
C ALA A 337 -26.74 -20.88 18.36
N ASN A 338 -26.89 -22.10 17.85
CA ASN A 338 -27.55 -23.22 18.54
C ASN A 338 -26.60 -24.37 18.93
N PHE A 339 -25.27 -24.19 18.89
CA PHE A 339 -24.32 -25.22 19.33
C PHE A 339 -23.93 -25.07 20.81
N VAL A 340 -24.08 -26.16 21.57
CA VAL A 340 -23.62 -26.25 22.97
C VAL A 340 -22.30 -27.02 23.03
N VAL A 341 -21.19 -26.32 23.27
CA VAL A 341 -19.88 -26.95 23.52
C VAL A 341 -19.75 -27.27 25.01
N LYS A 342 -19.64 -28.56 25.35
CA LYS A 342 -19.56 -29.03 26.74
C LYS A 342 -18.13 -29.45 27.07
N PHE A 343 -17.40 -28.63 27.83
CA PHE A 343 -16.08 -28.99 28.33
C PHE A 343 -16.20 -29.85 29.59
N ARG A 344 -15.62 -31.05 29.57
CA ARG A 344 -15.54 -31.92 30.76
C ARG A 344 -14.21 -31.65 31.47
N LYS A 345 -14.26 -31.30 32.75
CA LYS A 345 -13.06 -31.12 33.58
C LYS A 345 -12.40 -32.48 33.79
N VAL A 346 -11.23 -32.70 33.20
CA VAL A 346 -10.41 -33.88 33.49
C VAL A 346 -9.57 -33.54 34.73
N SER A 347 -9.76 -34.31 35.80
CA SER A 347 -8.90 -34.22 36.97
C SER A 347 -7.58 -34.92 36.66
N VAL A 348 -6.48 -34.18 36.69
CA VAL A 348 -5.13 -34.75 36.56
C VAL A 348 -4.74 -35.32 37.92
N GLY A 349 -4.69 -36.64 38.03
CA GLY A 349 -4.03 -37.34 39.14
C GLY A 349 -2.53 -37.10 39.05
N SER A 350 -1.87 -37.02 40.20
CA SER A 350 -0.43 -36.86 40.33
C SER A 350 0.31 -38.03 39.69
N ASP A 351 0.69 -37.89 38.42
CA ASP A 351 1.86 -38.54 37.85
C ASP A 351 2.29 -37.79 36.58
N HIS A 352 3.59 -37.57 36.47
CA HIS A 352 4.22 -36.80 35.41
C HIS A 352 4.15 -37.51 34.05
N SER A 353 3.04 -37.35 33.33
CA SER A 353 2.95 -37.35 31.87
C SER A 353 1.50 -37.08 31.45
N ALA A 354 1.23 -35.99 30.72
CA ALA A 354 -0.07 -35.80 30.08
C ALA A 354 0.07 -35.06 28.74
N THR A 355 -0.13 -35.81 27.65
CA THR A 355 -0.57 -35.33 26.35
C THR A 355 -2.01 -34.82 26.47
N ALA A 356 -2.27 -33.59 26.04
CA ALA A 356 -3.62 -33.03 25.99
C ALA A 356 -4.37 -33.57 24.76
N GLY A 357 -5.35 -34.46 24.98
CA GLY A 357 -6.34 -34.86 23.98
C GLY A 357 -7.69 -34.24 24.29
N ALA A 358 -8.30 -33.57 23.31
CA ALA A 358 -9.68 -33.10 23.39
C ALA A 358 -10.58 -34.10 22.66
N ASP A 359 -11.40 -34.86 23.40
CA ASP A 359 -12.45 -35.69 22.80
C ASP A 359 -13.71 -34.85 22.61
N ILE A 360 -14.11 -34.68 21.35
CA ILE A 360 -15.32 -33.96 20.94
C ILE A 360 -16.43 -35.00 20.75
N SER A 361 -17.43 -34.99 21.63
CA SER A 361 -18.63 -35.83 21.46
C SER A 361 -19.80 -35.00 20.94
N PHE A 362 -20.35 -35.41 19.80
CA PHE A 362 -21.48 -34.75 19.15
C PHE A 362 -22.80 -35.38 19.61
N LYS A 363 -23.74 -34.53 20.05
CA LYS A 363 -25.15 -34.90 20.14
C LYS A 363 -25.99 -33.86 19.42
N ALA A 364 -26.60 -34.28 18.31
CA ALA A 364 -27.64 -33.51 17.65
C ALA A 364 -28.95 -33.66 18.43
N HIS A 365 -29.67 -32.56 18.61
CA HIS A 365 -31.07 -32.55 19.02
C HIS A 365 -31.94 -32.18 17.83
#